data_AF-A0A2E5KT25-F1
#
_entry.id   AF-A0A2E5KT25-F1
#
_cell.length_a   1.000
_cell.length_b   1.000
_cell.length_c   1.000
_cell.angle_alpha   90.00
_cell.angle_beta   90.00
_cell.angle_gamma   90.00
#
_symmetry.space_group_name_H-M   'P 1'
#
loop_
_entity.id
_entity.type
_entity.pdbx_description
1 polymer ?
#
loop_
_entity_poly.entity_id
_entity_poly.type
_entity_poly.pdbx_seq_one_letter_code
_entity_poly.pdbx_strand_id
1 'polypeptide(L)'
;MMTTTVRYHETGGPEVLRVEEVDVPEPEPGQALVRHAAIGVNYRDIYYRVGNLSAELLAVIGVECLQPLGSLAFYGSASSMPAPLDLNRLSANGIWVTLAGLPIHVATREALEARAREFFGLVADGTIKIEIGQSYPLIEAAQAHRDLEGRLTTGSSILVP
;
A
#
# COMPACT_ATOMS: atom_id res chain seq x y z
N MET A 1 11.25 3.25 26.59
CA MET A 1 12.25 2.34 25.99
C MET A 1 12.71 2.95 24.67
N MET A 2 14.01 3.01 24.37
CA MET A 2 14.47 3.51 23.07
C MET A 2 14.20 2.51 21.94
N THR A 3 13.75 2.98 20.79
CA THR A 3 13.61 2.21 19.55
C THR A 3 14.06 3.02 18.36
N THR A 4 14.66 2.33 17.40
CA THR A 4 14.94 2.87 16.07
C THR A 4 13.63 3.10 15.31
N THR A 5 13.54 4.22 14.61
CA THR A 5 12.43 4.58 13.73
C THR A 5 12.96 5.25 12.46
N VAL A 6 12.15 5.27 11.41
CA VAL A 6 12.43 6.00 10.17
C VAL A 6 11.35 7.05 9.99
N ARG A 7 11.76 8.32 9.85
CA ARG A 7 10.85 9.47 9.71
C ARG A 7 11.33 10.40 8.60
N TYR A 8 10.43 11.25 8.11
CA TYR A 8 10.76 12.38 7.26
C TYR A 8 10.00 13.60 7.75
N HIS A 9 10.65 14.77 7.68
CA HIS A 9 10.11 16.03 8.18
C HIS A 9 9.76 17.02 7.04
N GLU A 10 10.04 16.61 5.80
CA GLU A 10 9.79 17.35 4.57
C GLU A 10 9.48 16.35 3.45
N THR A 11 8.79 16.81 2.40
CA THR A 11 8.53 15.98 1.23
C THR A 11 9.74 15.96 0.31
N GLY A 12 9.98 14.85 -0.39
CA GLY A 12 11.11 14.72 -1.32
C GLY A 12 11.28 13.31 -1.86
N GLY A 13 12.46 12.98 -2.40
CA GLY A 13 12.87 11.62 -2.76
C GLY A 13 13.34 10.83 -1.53
N PRO A 14 13.74 9.55 -1.67
CA PRO A 14 14.06 8.67 -0.53
C PRO A 14 15.13 9.23 0.42
N GLU A 15 15.94 10.18 -0.02
CA GLU A 15 16.93 10.93 0.77
C GLU A 15 16.35 11.73 1.94
N VAL A 16 15.04 12.00 1.96
CA VAL A 16 14.39 12.70 3.10
C VAL A 16 14.12 11.78 4.30
N LEU A 17 14.28 10.46 4.12
CA LEU A 17 14.11 9.48 5.20
C LEU A 17 15.32 9.52 6.14
N ARG A 18 15.05 9.69 7.43
CA ARG A 18 16.04 9.78 8.51
C ARG A 18 15.81 8.66 9.50
N VAL A 19 16.89 7.96 9.85
CA VAL A 19 16.92 7.02 10.97
C VAL A 19 17.06 7.81 12.25
N GLU A 20 16.17 7.59 13.19
CA GLU A 20 16.12 8.29 14.47
C GLU A 20 15.93 7.28 15.61
N GLU A 21 16.43 7.60 16.80
CA GLU A 21 16.09 6.89 18.03
C GLU A 21 15.00 7.66 18.75
N VAL A 22 13.95 6.97 19.17
CA VAL A 22 12.82 7.57 19.89
C VAL A 22 12.49 6.80 21.15
N ASP A 23 12.13 7.53 22.20
CA ASP A 23 11.61 6.89 23.42
C ASP A 23 10.14 6.50 23.21
N VAL A 24 9.86 5.22 23.46
CA VAL A 24 8.51 4.65 23.45
C VAL A 24 7.91 4.82 24.85
N PRO A 25 6.80 5.56 24.98
CA PRO A 25 6.14 5.74 26.27
C PRO A 25 5.46 4.45 26.73
N GLU A 26 5.23 4.33 28.03
CA GLU A 26 4.41 3.26 28.59
C GLU A 26 2.95 3.38 28.10
N PRO A 27 2.26 2.26 27.81
CA PRO A 27 0.90 2.29 27.30
C PRO A 27 -0.09 2.72 28.40
N GLU A 28 -1.03 3.59 28.05
CA GLU A 28 -2.16 3.95 28.92
C GLU A 28 -3.20 2.82 29.00
N PRO A 29 -4.14 2.87 29.97
CA PRO A 29 -5.26 1.92 30.00
C PRO A 29 -6.00 1.85 28.66
N GLY A 30 -6.07 0.65 28.08
CA GLY A 30 -6.67 0.39 26.76
C GLY A 30 -5.70 0.46 25.59
N GLN A 31 -4.43 0.81 25.81
CA GLN A 31 -3.36 0.75 24.82
C GLN A 31 -2.53 -0.52 24.99
N ALA A 32 -1.82 -0.91 23.94
CA ALA A 32 -0.85 -2.00 23.97
C ALA A 32 0.43 -1.56 23.24
N LEU A 33 1.58 -1.99 23.77
CA LEU A 33 2.84 -1.89 23.06
C LEU A 33 3.04 -3.10 22.16
N VAL A 34 3.32 -2.84 20.89
CA VAL A 34 3.56 -3.87 19.88
C VAL A 34 5.00 -3.76 19.40
N ARG A 35 5.76 -4.84 19.57
CA ARG A 35 7.08 -4.97 18.96
C ARG A 35 6.90 -5.47 17.53
N HIS A 36 7.38 -4.69 16.56
CA HIS A 36 7.40 -5.12 15.17
C HIS A 36 8.46 -6.23 14.98
N ALA A 37 8.09 -7.30 14.27
CA ALA A 37 9.04 -8.30 13.79
C ALA A 37 9.47 -8.03 12.34
N ALA A 38 8.59 -7.41 11.56
CA ALA A 38 8.82 -6.95 10.20
C ALA A 38 7.85 -5.80 9.90
N ILE A 39 8.21 -4.93 8.95
CA ILE A 39 7.39 -3.80 8.51
C ILE A 39 7.31 -3.83 6.98
N GLY A 40 6.10 -3.89 6.41
CA GLY A 40 5.92 -3.90 4.96
C GLY A 40 6.15 -2.51 4.35
N VAL A 41 6.89 -2.44 3.25
CA VAL A 41 7.06 -1.19 2.48
C VAL A 41 6.01 -1.13 1.38
N ASN A 42 5.16 -0.11 1.40
CA ASN A 42 4.04 0.04 0.47
C ASN A 42 4.25 1.23 -0.46
N TYR A 43 3.75 1.13 -1.69
CA TYR A 43 3.82 2.26 -2.62
C TYR A 43 3.02 3.49 -2.12
N ARG A 44 2.07 3.26 -1.22
CA ARG A 44 1.33 4.32 -0.52
C ARG A 44 2.24 5.20 0.34
N ASP A 45 3.31 4.64 0.91
CA ASP A 45 4.26 5.39 1.74
C ASP A 45 5.01 6.43 0.89
N ILE A 46 5.26 6.09 -0.39
CA ILE A 46 5.87 7.00 -1.37
C ILE A 46 4.93 8.17 -1.67
N TYR A 47 3.63 7.92 -1.88
CA TYR A 47 2.66 9.01 -2.14
C TYR A 47 2.64 10.05 -1.02
N TYR A 48 2.62 9.60 0.23
CA TYR A 48 2.70 10.49 1.39
C TYR A 48 4.04 11.24 1.43
N ARG A 49 5.16 10.53 1.22
CA ARG A 49 6.51 11.09 1.29
C ARG A 49 6.80 12.13 0.20
N VAL A 50 6.28 11.97 -1.01
CA VAL A 50 6.46 12.95 -2.10
C VAL A 50 5.42 14.08 -2.08
N GLY A 51 4.48 14.06 -1.12
CA GLY A 51 3.43 15.08 -0.99
C GLY A 51 2.32 14.98 -2.05
N ASN A 52 2.17 13.84 -2.72
CA ASN A 52 1.17 13.66 -3.76
C ASN A 52 -0.06 12.95 -3.20
N LEU A 53 -1.00 13.74 -2.67
CA LEU A 53 -2.32 13.29 -2.22
C LEU A 53 -3.46 13.86 -3.05
N SER A 54 -3.17 14.26 -4.28
CA SER A 54 -4.22 14.59 -5.23
C SER A 54 -4.83 13.29 -5.74
N ALA A 55 -6.14 13.17 -5.72
CA ALA A 55 -6.89 12.22 -6.52
C ALA A 55 -7.81 13.03 -7.43
N GLU A 56 -7.33 13.36 -8.62
CA GLU A 56 -8.21 13.79 -9.71
C GLU A 56 -8.41 12.65 -10.70
N LEU A 57 -9.54 12.77 -11.41
CA LEU A 57 -10.29 11.71 -12.07
C LEU A 57 -9.47 10.77 -12.95
N LEU A 58 -9.87 9.49 -12.92
CA LEU A 58 -9.17 8.35 -13.47
C LEU A 58 -9.20 8.26 -14.99
N ALA A 59 -8.15 7.76 -15.63
CA ALA A 59 -8.20 7.19 -16.98
C ALA A 59 -7.58 5.82 -16.80
N VAL A 60 -8.21 4.85 -17.41
CA VAL A 60 -7.68 3.50 -17.34
C VAL A 60 -7.22 3.16 -18.74
N ILE A 61 -5.90 3.02 -18.87
CA ILE A 61 -5.28 2.36 -20.02
C ILE A 61 -5.57 0.85 -19.86
N GLY A 62 -5.97 0.15 -20.93
CA GLY A 62 -6.35 -1.27 -20.87
C GLY A 62 -7.86 -1.55 -20.90
N VAL A 63 -8.72 -0.52 -21.02
CA VAL A 63 -10.18 -0.72 -21.21
C VAL A 63 -10.51 -1.40 -22.54
N GLU A 64 -9.63 -1.27 -23.54
CA GLU A 64 -9.68 -1.97 -24.82
C GLU A 64 -9.56 -3.50 -24.69
N CYS A 65 -9.01 -4.01 -23.59
CA CYS A 65 -8.91 -5.44 -23.32
C CYS A 65 -10.18 -6.01 -22.65
N LEU A 66 -11.15 -5.16 -22.30
CA LEU A 66 -12.39 -5.60 -21.67
C LEU A 66 -13.36 -6.11 -22.73
N GLN A 67 -13.91 -7.30 -22.48
CA GLN A 67 -15.04 -7.83 -23.23
C GLN A 67 -16.31 -6.97 -23.00
N PRO A 68 -17.29 -7.01 -23.91
CA PRO A 68 -18.62 -6.43 -23.66
C PRO A 68 -19.19 -6.91 -22.32
N LEU A 69 -19.77 -6.00 -21.56
CA LEU A 69 -20.30 -6.20 -20.20
C LEU A 69 -19.23 -6.59 -19.16
N GLY A 70 -17.95 -6.38 -19.46
CA GLY A 70 -16.84 -6.61 -18.55
C GLY A 70 -16.81 -5.63 -17.36
N SER A 71 -15.92 -5.90 -16.42
CA SER A 71 -15.71 -5.07 -15.22
C SER A 71 -14.29 -4.51 -15.16
N LEU A 72 -14.20 -3.22 -14.90
CA LEU A 72 -12.98 -2.48 -14.62
C LEU A 72 -12.83 -2.29 -13.10
N ALA A 73 -11.83 -2.92 -12.50
CA ALA A 73 -11.50 -2.73 -11.09
C ALA A 73 -10.33 -1.75 -10.94
N PHE A 74 -10.58 -0.57 -10.38
CA PHE A 74 -9.55 0.41 -10.06
C PHE A 74 -9.25 0.40 -8.56
N TYR A 75 -7.97 0.20 -8.20
CA TYR A 75 -7.53 0.06 -6.80
C TYR A 75 -6.26 0.87 -6.45
N GLY A 76 -5.71 1.65 -7.38
CA GLY A 76 -4.54 2.49 -7.14
C GLY A 76 -3.85 2.92 -8.44
N SER A 77 -2.86 3.82 -8.33
CA SER A 77 -2.09 4.30 -9.49
C SER A 77 -0.59 4.41 -9.26
N ALA A 78 0.14 3.31 -9.52
CA ALA A 78 1.58 3.23 -9.30
C ALA A 78 2.44 4.04 -10.28
N SER A 79 1.88 4.54 -11.38
CA SER A 79 2.65 5.12 -12.50
C SER A 79 2.41 6.60 -12.76
N SER A 80 1.81 7.33 -11.81
CA SER A 80 1.27 8.71 -11.88
C SER A 80 -0.25 8.76 -11.99
N MET A 81 -0.82 9.96 -11.84
CA MET A 81 -2.26 10.14 -11.98
C MET A 81 -2.65 10.00 -13.46
N PRO A 82 -3.61 9.12 -13.79
CA PRO A 82 -4.05 9.01 -15.16
C PRO A 82 -4.95 10.19 -15.57
N ALA A 83 -5.10 10.41 -16.89
CA ALA A 83 -6.02 11.42 -17.47
C ALA A 83 -7.50 11.18 -17.06
N PRO A 84 -8.50 11.99 -17.41
CA PRO A 84 -9.90 11.64 -17.13
C PRO A 84 -10.48 10.51 -18.01
N LEU A 85 -11.47 9.78 -17.47
CA LEU A 85 -12.08 8.59 -18.11
C LEU A 85 -13.07 9.03 -19.17
N ASP A 86 -12.88 8.57 -20.40
CA ASP A 86 -13.88 8.78 -21.45
C ASP A 86 -15.02 7.76 -21.31
N LEU A 87 -16.15 8.23 -20.78
CA LEU A 87 -17.35 7.40 -20.58
C LEU A 87 -17.94 6.90 -21.90
N ASN A 88 -17.72 7.58 -23.03
CA ASN A 88 -18.22 7.12 -24.34
C ASN A 88 -17.53 5.81 -24.76
N ARG A 89 -16.25 5.65 -24.38
CA ARG A 89 -15.50 4.41 -24.63
C ARG A 89 -16.03 3.24 -23.79
N LEU A 90 -16.54 3.53 -22.59
CA LEU A 90 -17.11 2.52 -21.71
C LEU A 90 -18.53 2.13 -22.12
N SER A 91 -19.34 3.11 -22.52
CA SER A 91 -20.75 2.88 -22.88
C SER A 91 -20.89 2.02 -24.14
N ALA A 92 -19.95 2.11 -25.07
CA ALA A 92 -19.93 1.27 -26.28
C ALA A 92 -19.94 -0.24 -25.96
N ASN A 93 -19.34 -0.63 -24.83
CA ASN A 93 -19.24 -2.03 -24.39
C ASN A 93 -20.00 -2.30 -23.08
N GLY A 94 -20.75 -1.34 -22.53
CA GLY A 94 -21.51 -1.51 -21.28
C GLY A 94 -20.64 -1.91 -20.07
N ILE A 95 -19.48 -1.28 -19.92
CA ILE A 95 -18.50 -1.63 -18.88
C ILE A 95 -18.96 -1.22 -17.48
N TRP A 96 -18.81 -2.14 -16.51
CA TRP A 96 -18.96 -1.86 -15.09
C TRP A 96 -17.67 -1.31 -14.51
N VAL A 97 -17.74 -0.23 -13.72
CA VAL A 97 -16.57 0.35 -13.07
C VAL A 97 -16.69 0.18 -11.56
N THR A 98 -15.68 -0.45 -10.96
CA THR A 98 -15.57 -0.64 -9.51
C THR A 98 -14.37 0.13 -9.00
N LEU A 99 -14.61 1.04 -8.05
CA LEU A 99 -13.59 1.77 -7.32
C LEU A 99 -13.50 1.18 -5.92
N ALA A 100 -12.47 0.39 -5.65
CA ALA A 100 -12.31 -0.29 -4.37
C ALA A 100 -11.15 0.33 -3.58
N GLY A 101 -11.47 0.93 -2.43
CA GLY A 101 -10.49 1.42 -1.47
C GLY A 101 -10.50 0.56 -0.22
N LEU A 102 -9.33 0.14 0.27
CA LEU A 102 -9.27 -0.61 1.53
C LEU A 102 -10.03 0.07 2.69
N PRO A 103 -9.94 1.40 2.90
CA PRO A 103 -10.61 2.04 4.04
C PRO A 103 -12.12 1.81 4.12
N ILE A 104 -12.84 1.73 2.99
CA ILE A 104 -14.29 1.49 3.02
C ILE A 104 -14.62 0.02 3.31
N HIS A 105 -13.76 -0.92 2.92
CA HIS A 105 -13.96 -2.35 3.16
C HIS A 105 -13.62 -2.79 4.59
N VAL A 106 -12.85 -1.97 5.32
CA VAL A 106 -12.48 -2.22 6.72
C VAL A 106 -12.92 -1.08 7.66
N ALA A 107 -13.99 -0.37 7.28
CA ALA A 107 -14.46 0.83 7.98
C ALA A 107 -14.94 0.56 9.42
N THR A 108 -15.34 -0.68 9.73
CA THR A 108 -15.70 -1.09 11.09
C THR A 108 -14.75 -2.18 11.59
N ARG A 109 -14.67 -2.32 12.91
CA ARG A 109 -13.89 -3.37 13.56
C ARG A 109 -14.34 -4.75 13.09
N GLU A 110 -15.64 -4.97 12.99
CA GLU A 110 -16.23 -6.23 12.55
C GLU A 110 -15.84 -6.56 11.11
N ALA A 111 -15.88 -5.55 10.21
CA ALA A 111 -15.48 -5.70 8.82
C ALA A 111 -13.98 -6.01 8.69
N LEU A 112 -13.13 -5.26 9.40
CA LEU A 112 -11.69 -5.50 9.47
C LEU A 112 -11.38 -6.92 9.93
N GLU A 113 -11.96 -7.35 11.06
CA GLU A 113 -11.70 -8.67 11.62
C GLU A 113 -12.22 -9.79 10.73
N ALA A 114 -13.39 -9.63 10.10
CA ALA A 114 -13.93 -10.62 9.19
C ALA A 114 -13.01 -10.85 7.99
N ARG A 115 -12.51 -9.77 7.38
CA ARG A 115 -11.58 -9.83 6.25
C ARG A 115 -10.21 -10.36 6.64
N ALA A 116 -9.71 -9.96 7.81
CA ALA A 116 -8.47 -10.51 8.34
C ALA A 116 -8.57 -12.02 8.57
N ARG A 117 -9.67 -12.50 9.16
CA ARG A 117 -9.90 -13.95 9.35
C ARG A 117 -9.95 -14.70 8.02
N GLU A 118 -10.64 -14.16 7.03
CA GLU A 118 -10.70 -14.74 5.68
C GLU A 118 -9.30 -14.83 5.07
N PHE A 119 -8.57 -13.71 5.03
CA PHE A 119 -7.21 -13.66 4.48
C PHE A 119 -6.25 -14.61 5.19
N PHE A 120 -6.18 -14.57 6.53
CA PHE A 120 -5.28 -15.45 7.28
C PHE A 120 -5.70 -16.92 7.21
N GLY A 121 -6.99 -17.21 7.04
CA GLY A 121 -7.47 -18.57 6.75
C GLY A 121 -6.87 -19.10 5.45
N LEU A 122 -6.94 -18.32 4.37
CA LEU A 122 -6.37 -18.66 3.07
C LEU A 122 -4.84 -18.77 3.09
N VAL A 123 -4.17 -18.01 3.96
CA VAL A 123 -2.71 -18.17 4.15
C VAL A 123 -2.42 -19.46 4.92
N ALA A 124 -3.17 -19.75 5.98
CA ALA A 124 -2.96 -20.92 6.83
C ALA A 124 -3.22 -22.25 6.09
N ASP A 125 -4.20 -22.27 5.18
CA ASP A 125 -4.50 -23.45 4.35
C ASP A 125 -3.61 -23.58 3.10
N GLY A 126 -2.77 -22.57 2.83
CA GLY A 126 -1.81 -22.57 1.73
C GLY A 126 -2.38 -22.14 0.37
N THR A 127 -3.64 -21.71 0.30
CA THR A 127 -4.25 -21.11 -0.90
C THR A 127 -3.53 -19.84 -1.31
N ILE A 128 -3.21 -18.98 -0.34
CA ILE A 128 -2.38 -17.79 -0.53
C ILE A 128 -0.99 -18.09 0.01
N LYS A 129 0.01 -18.03 -0.87
CA LYS A 129 1.42 -18.11 -0.50
C LYS A 129 2.02 -16.72 -0.46
N ILE A 130 2.56 -16.34 0.70
CA ILE A 130 3.25 -15.06 0.86
C ILE A 130 4.70 -15.23 0.42
N GLU A 131 5.09 -14.47 -0.60
CA GLU A 131 6.47 -14.40 -1.07
C GLU A 131 7.11 -13.11 -0.55
N ILE A 132 8.14 -13.24 0.28
CA ILE A 132 9.01 -12.15 0.69
C ILE A 132 10.17 -12.13 -0.31
N GLY A 133 10.14 -11.23 -1.28
CA GLY A 133 11.17 -11.17 -2.31
C GLY A 133 12.43 -10.42 -1.86
N GLN A 134 12.29 -9.52 -0.88
CA GLN A 134 13.41 -8.76 -0.34
C GLN A 134 13.15 -8.33 1.10
N SER A 135 14.24 -8.34 1.90
CA SER A 135 14.27 -7.94 3.29
C SER A 135 15.43 -6.97 3.48
N TYR A 136 15.17 -5.82 4.09
CA TYR A 136 16.16 -4.80 4.38
C TYR A 136 16.23 -4.57 5.89
N PRO A 137 17.40 -4.27 6.48
CA PRO A 137 17.45 -3.69 7.81
C PRO A 137 16.61 -2.41 7.87
N LEU A 138 15.97 -2.11 9.01
CA LEU A 138 15.15 -0.91 9.18
C LEU A 138 15.92 0.38 8.81
N ILE A 139 17.21 0.41 9.13
CA ILE A 139 18.10 1.54 8.82
C ILE A 139 18.29 1.77 7.30
N GLU A 140 17.98 0.77 6.47
CA GLU A 140 18.06 0.84 5.02
C GLU A 140 16.71 1.14 4.35
N ALA A 141 15.72 1.66 5.09
CA ALA A 141 14.41 2.02 4.53
C ALA A 141 14.52 2.92 3.28
N ALA A 142 15.48 3.83 3.25
CA ALA A 142 15.72 4.66 2.06
C ALA A 142 16.08 3.82 0.82
N GLN A 143 16.82 2.72 0.98
CA GLN A 143 17.12 1.81 -0.12
C GLN A 143 15.89 1.00 -0.53
N ALA A 144 15.13 0.48 0.44
CA ALA A 144 13.89 -0.25 0.14
C ALA A 144 12.90 0.61 -0.66
N HIS A 145 12.79 1.91 -0.34
CA HIS A 145 11.99 2.86 -1.10
C HIS A 145 12.57 3.11 -2.52
N ARG A 146 13.88 3.31 -2.65
CA ARG A 146 14.54 3.44 -3.97
C ARG A 146 14.26 2.25 -4.87
N ASP A 147 14.38 1.04 -4.34
CA ASP A 147 14.17 -0.19 -5.13
C ASP A 147 12.70 -0.33 -5.53
N LEU A 148 11.77 -0.03 -4.63
CA LEU A 148 10.33 -0.05 -4.91
C LEU A 148 9.94 0.99 -5.98
N GLU A 149 10.46 2.21 -5.89
CA GLU A 149 10.23 3.30 -6.86
C GLU A 149 10.84 2.99 -8.23
N GLY A 150 12.04 2.41 -8.20
CA GLY A 150 12.77 1.94 -9.37
C GLY A 150 12.15 0.72 -10.05
N ARG A 151 11.09 0.14 -9.50
CA ARG A 151 10.46 -1.12 -9.98
C ARG A 151 11.45 -2.29 -10.00
N LEU A 152 12.33 -2.36 -9.00
CA LEU A 152 13.37 -3.38 -8.87
C LEU A 152 12.96 -4.54 -7.95
N THR A 153 11.74 -4.50 -7.40
CA THR A 153 11.24 -5.47 -6.40
C THR A 153 10.22 -6.45 -7.01
N THR A 154 10.24 -7.68 -6.54
CA THR A 154 9.19 -8.69 -6.77
C THR A 154 8.68 -9.24 -5.44
N GLY A 155 7.42 -9.64 -5.35
CA GLY A 155 6.82 -10.06 -4.07
C GLY A 155 6.79 -8.94 -3.03
N SER A 156 6.71 -9.30 -1.74
CA SER A 156 6.64 -8.35 -0.63
C SER A 156 8.03 -7.86 -0.22
N SER A 157 8.20 -6.55 -0.02
CA SER A 157 9.38 -5.96 0.59
C SER A 157 9.14 -5.72 2.07
N ILE A 158 10.06 -6.18 2.92
CA ILE A 158 9.97 -5.96 4.37
C ILE A 158 11.20 -5.26 4.92
N LEU A 159 11.00 -4.50 5.98
CA LEU A 159 12.04 -3.97 6.86
C LEU A 159 12.12 -4.82 8.12
N VAL A 160 13.33 -5.18 8.52
CA VAL A 160 13.63 -5.94 9.74
C VAL A 160 14.20 -4.97 10.79
N PRO A 161 13.53 -4.81 11.95
CA PRO A 161 13.96 -3.91 13.03
C PRO A 161 15.32 -4.24 13.62
#